data_AF-A0A1Y0MFC3-F1
#
_entry.id   AF-A0A1Y0MFC3-F1
#
_cell.length_a   1.000
_cell.length_b   1.000
_cell.length_c   1.000
_cell.angle_alpha   90.00
_cell.angle_beta   90.00
_cell.angle_gamma   90.00
#
_symmetry.space_group_name_H-M   'P 1'
#
loop_
_entity.id
_entity.type
_entity.pdbx_description
1 polymer ?
#
loop_
_entity_poly.entity_id
_entity_poly.type
_entity_poly.pdbx_seq_one_letter_code
_entity_poly.pdbx_strand_id
1 'polypeptide(L)' 'MTDKSKSFITHPSKLVVIVFAIICFVGNLFLISAATNAFKETLFQRKNMVMIGLMSMSILVTFMIYANYIKNKYSK' A
#
# COMPACT_ATOMS: atom_id res chain seq x y z
N MET A 1 8.93 -9.81 29.96
CA MET A 1 7.52 -9.54 29.59
C MET A 1 7.54 -8.66 28.35
N THR A 2 7.41 -9.22 27.16
CA THR A 2 7.40 -8.46 25.90
C THR A 2 6.05 -7.78 25.79
N ASP A 3 6.03 -6.48 26.08
CA ASP A 3 4.91 -5.61 25.83
C ASP A 3 4.50 -5.77 24.35
N LYS A 4 3.38 -6.45 24.10
CA LYS A 4 2.75 -6.52 22.78
C LYS A 4 2.24 -5.11 22.49
N SER A 5 3.15 -4.21 22.10
CA SER A 5 2.77 -2.94 21.53
C SER A 5 1.83 -3.27 20.38
N LYS A 6 0.57 -2.81 20.49
CA LYS A 6 -0.45 -3.08 19.48
C LYS A 6 0.03 -2.42 18.18
N SER A 7 0.73 -3.19 17.35
CA SER A 7 1.27 -2.69 16.10
C SER A 7 0.12 -2.17 15.22
N PHE A 8 0.29 -0.98 14.66
CA PHE A 8 -0.69 -0.35 13.77
C PHE A 8 -1.00 -1.20 12.53
N ILE A 9 -0.15 -2.19 12.22
CA ILE A 9 -0.38 -3.17 11.15
C ILE A 9 -1.37 -4.25 11.59
N THR A 10 -1.30 -4.72 12.84
CA THR A 10 -2.13 -5.82 13.36
C THR A 10 -3.47 -5.33 13.90
N HIS A 11 -3.51 -4.13 14.46
CA HIS A 11 -4.73 -3.47 14.94
C HIS A 11 -4.89 -2.06 14.36
N PRO A 12 -5.03 -1.93 13.04
CA PRO A 12 -5.18 -0.63 12.40
C PRO A 12 -6.49 0.04 12.83
N SER A 13 -6.42 1.34 13.12
CA SER A 13 -7.61 2.17 13.29
C SER A 13 -8.18 2.57 11.91
N LYS A 14 -9.44 2.99 11.86
CA LYS A 14 -10.09 3.44 10.61
C LYS A 14 -9.28 4.56 9.92
N LEU A 15 -8.69 5.47 10.70
CA LEU A 15 -7.85 6.55 10.18
C LEU A 15 -6.56 6.02 9.55
N VAL A 16 -5.88 5.07 10.19
CA VAL A 16 -4.64 4.47 9.66
C VAL A 16 -4.91 3.82 8.30
N VAL A 17 -6.02 3.10 8.15
CA VAL A 17 -6.42 2.49 6.87
C VAL A 17 -6.63 3.54 5.78
N ILE A 18 -7.36 4.61 6.08
CA ILE A 18 -7.65 5.69 5.12
C ILE A 18 -6.36 6.39 4.70
N VAL A 19 -5.50 6.74 5.65
CA VAL A 19 -4.23 7.41 5.38
C VAL A 19 -3.33 6.52 4.51
N PHE A 20 -3.18 5.23 4.86
CA PHE A 20 -2.40 4.30 4.04
C PHE A 20 -2.99 4.11 2.64
N ALA A 21 -4.31 4.05 2.50
CA ALA A 21 -4.96 3.96 1.19
C ALA A 21 -4.67 5.21 0.33
N ILE A 22 -4.74 6.42 0.90
CA ILE A 22 -4.42 7.66 0.19
C ILE A 22 -2.95 7.68 -0.21
N ILE A 23 -2.04 7.36 0.73
CA ILE A 23 -0.59 7.32 0.46
C ILE A 23 -0.30 6.30 -0.65
N CYS A 24 -0.90 5.11 -0.58
CA CYS A 24 -0.74 4.09 -1.61
C CYS A 24 -1.25 4.61 -2.96
N PHE A 25 -2.42 5.23 -3.02
CA PHE A 25 -2.99 5.72 -4.27
C PHE A 25 -2.14 6.83 -4.89
N VAL A 26 -1.81 7.87 -4.12
CA VAL A 26 -1.01 9.01 -4.57
C VAL A 26 0.41 8.56 -4.92
N GLY A 27 1.04 7.75 -4.07
CA GLY A 27 2.39 7.23 -4.32
C GLY A 27 2.48 6.42 -5.60
N ASN A 28 1.52 5.53 -5.85
CA ASN A 28 1.46 4.77 -7.11
C ASN A 28 1.21 5.67 -8.32
N LEU A 29 0.37 6.71 -8.21
CA LEU A 29 0.13 7.68 -9.28
C LEU A 29 1.41 8.44 -9.68
N PHE A 30 2.19 8.88 -8.70
CA PHE A 30 3.49 9.52 -8.94
C PHE A 30 4.47 8.54 -9.57
N LEU A 31 4.53 7.30 -9.07
CA LEU A 31 5.44 6.29 -9.59
C LEU A 31 5.10 5.90 -11.03
N ILE A 32 3.82 5.73 -11.34
CA ILE A 32 3.35 5.50 -12.70
C ILE A 32 3.75 6.67 -13.60
N SER A 33 3.47 7.90 -13.17
CA SER A 33 3.80 9.10 -13.95
C SER A 33 5.30 9.21 -14.21
N ALA A 34 6.14 8.88 -13.23
CA ALA A 34 7.59 8.85 -13.38
C ALA A 34 8.05 7.73 -14.33
N ALA A 35 7.47 6.54 -14.21
CA ALA A 35 7.81 5.36 -15.02
C ALA A 35 7.44 5.54 -16.51
N THR A 36 6.32 6.21 -16.76
CA THR A 36 5.70 6.31 -18.10
C THR A 36 5.97 7.64 -18.78
N ASN A 37 6.82 8.51 -18.20
CA ASN A 37 7.02 9.87 -18.68
C ASN A 37 5.67 10.60 -18.87
N ALA A 38 4.85 10.61 -17.80
CA ALA A 38 3.47 11.09 -17.78
C ALA A 38 2.52 10.37 -18.76
N PHE A 39 2.47 9.04 -18.68
CA PHE A 39 1.61 8.14 -19.46
C PHE A 39 1.90 8.11 -20.98
N LYS A 40 3.06 8.61 -21.40
CA LYS A 40 3.51 8.58 -22.80
C LYS A 40 4.12 7.22 -23.18
N GLU A 41 4.68 6.50 -22.21
CA GLU A 41 5.29 5.19 -22.39
C GLU A 41 4.56 4.10 -21.62
N THR A 42 4.76 2.84 -22.03
CA THR A 42 4.16 1.68 -21.36
C THR A 42 4.83 1.41 -20.01
N LEU A 43 4.02 1.08 -18.99
CA LEU A 43 4.49 0.69 -17.66
C LEU A 43 5.32 -0.60 -17.69
N PHE A 44 4.94 -1.58 -18.51
CA PHE A 44 5.51 -2.93 -18.60
C PHE A 44 6.84 -3.00 -19.38
N GLN A 45 7.64 -1.93 -19.36
CA GLN A 45 8.98 -1.95 -19.93
C GLN A 45 9.99 -2.53 -18.94
N ARG A 46 11.01 -3.23 -19.46
CA ARG A 46 12.05 -3.87 -18.63
C ARG A 46 12.77 -2.88 -17.69
N LYS A 47 12.93 -1.62 -18.12
CA LYS A 47 13.48 -0.52 -17.30
C LYS A 47 12.60 -0.14 -16.09
N ASN A 48 11.31 -0.41 -16.16
CA ASN A 48 10.33 -0.05 -15.12
C ASN A 48 9.98 -1.23 -14.19
N MET A 49 10.64 -2.38 -14.36
CA MET A 49 10.35 -3.59 -13.60
C MET A 49 10.52 -3.40 -12.09
N VAL A 50 11.51 -2.59 -11.68
CA VAL A 50 11.71 -2.20 -10.27
C VAL A 50 10.56 -1.35 -9.75
N MET A 51 10.08 -0.40 -10.55
CA MET A 51 8.93 0.44 -10.18
C MET A 51 7.66 -0.40 -10.02
N ILE A 52 7.39 -1.32 -10.95
CA ILE A 52 6.26 -2.27 -10.84
C ILE A 52 6.36 -3.07 -9.54
N GLY A 53 7.54 -3.61 -9.22
CA GLY A 53 7.74 -4.34 -7.96
C GLY A 53 7.43 -3.49 -6.72
N LEU A 54 7.85 -2.22 -6.74
CA LEU A 54 7.57 -1.26 -5.65
C LEU A 54 6.07 -0.97 -5.52
N MET A 55 5.37 -0.82 -6.65
CA MET A 55 3.91 -0.65 -6.68
C MET A 55 3.20 -1.86 -6.07
N SER A 56 3.57 -3.05 -6.51
CA SER A 56 2.98 -4.30 -6.00
C SER A 56 3.18 -4.44 -4.50
N MET A 57 4.37 -4.15 -3.98
CA MET A 57 4.64 -4.17 -2.54
C MET A 57 3.80 -3.15 -1.77
N SER A 58 3.67 -1.93 -2.28
CA SER A 58 2.83 -0.89 -1.67
C SER A 58 1.36 -1.32 -1.58
N ILE A 59 0.85 -1.94 -2.65
CA ILE A 59 -0.53 -2.45 -2.70
C ILE A 59 -0.70 -3.60 -1.71
N LEU A 60 0.26 -4.53 -1.64
CA LEU A 60 0.22 -5.66 -0.71
C LEU A 60 0.19 -5.21 0.76
N VAL A 61 1.03 -4.25 1.15
CA VAL A 61 1.04 -3.70 2.52
C VAL A 61 -0.29 -3.05 2.86
N THR A 62 -0.83 -2.23 1.94
CA THR A 62 -2.12 -1.57 2.13
C THR A 62 -3.26 -2.58 2.23
N PHE A 63 -3.21 -3.63 1.41
CA PHE A 63 -4.17 -4.73 1.44
C PHE A 63 -4.11 -5.51 2.76
N MET A 64 -2.92 -5.81 3.28
CA MET A 64 -2.77 -6.46 4.59
C MET A 64 -3.35 -5.61 5.72
N ILE A 65 -3.11 -4.29 5.71
CA ILE A 65 -3.67 -3.35 6.69
C ILE A 65 -5.20 -3.34 6.60
N TYR A 66 -5.76 -3.29 5.39
CA TYR A 66 -7.20 -3.33 5.17
C TYR A 66 -7.83 -4.67 5.63
N ALA A 67 -7.19 -5.80 5.29
CA ALA A 67 -7.63 -7.12 5.70
C ALA A 67 -7.63 -7.29 7.23
N ASN A 68 -6.58 -6.79 7.91
CA ASN A 68 -6.51 -6.79 9.37
C ASN A 68 -7.58 -5.89 10.00
N TYR A 69 -7.90 -4.74 9.39
CA TYR A 69 -9.00 -3.89 9.86
C TYR A 69 -10.35 -4.59 9.78
N ILE A 70 -10.67 -5.24 8.65
CA ILE A 70 -11.90 -6.03 8.50
C ILE A 70 -11.92 -7.16 9.53
N LYS A 71 -10.84 -7.94 9.62
CA LYS A 71 -10.76 -9.05 10.57
C LYS A 71 -11.03 -8.59 12.00
N ASN A 72 -10.43 -7.49 12.45
CA ASN A 72 -10.66 -6.99 13.82
C ASN A 72 -12.04 -6.39 14.03
N LYS A 73 -12.68 -5.87 12.98
CA LYS A 73 -14.01 -5.29 13.05
C LYS A 73 -15.11 -6.36 13.08
N TYR A 74 -14.93 -7.46 12.36
CA TYR A 74 -15.94 -8.52 12.19
C TYR A 74 -15.65 -9.81 12.98
N SER A 75 -14.45 -9.95 13.56
CA SER A 75 -14.12 -11.06 14.47
C SER A 75 -14.45 -10.75 15.94
N LYS A 76 -15.22 -9.67 16.18
CA LYS A 76 -15.80 -9.29 17.47
C LYS A 76 -17.28 -9.66 17.47
#